data_AF-A0A843FGF4-F1
#
_entry.id   AF-A0A843FGF4-F1
#
_cell.length_a   1.000
_cell.length_b   1.000
_cell.length_c   1.000
_cell.angle_alpha   90.00
_cell.angle_beta   90.00
_cell.angle_gamma   90.00
#
_symmetry.space_group_name_H-M   'P 1'
#
loop_
_entity.id
_entity.type
_entity.pdbx_description
1 polymer ?
#
loop_
_entity_poly.entity_id
_entity_poly.type
_entity_poly.pdbx_seq_one_letter_code
_entity_poly.pdbx_strand_id
1 'polypeptide(L)'
;MFKLQKFPLNEITRWDIIKRSKSESPERFQKQKFYRAKDFDNVDFQELFENDTFTWKSRVGDYIVTISFEGAFANLYTKVGSWSGKNRWKRIDLHLLTQCLSKALDDEDLYVNCTCPDFVYRFSFWLSQAGGKYGVQQNRPPKVRNVKNNKGFVCKHILAVLYGKRWVPAAAKAWLNYIMANPEVAEELIWG
;
A
#
# COMPACT_ATOMS: atom_id res chain seq x y z
N MET A 1 11.68 9.45 -37.97
CA MET A 1 12.27 8.52 -36.98
C MET A 1 11.74 8.91 -35.60
N PHE A 2 10.61 8.34 -35.19
CA PHE A 2 10.01 8.63 -33.89
C PHE A 2 10.83 7.92 -32.82
N LYS A 3 11.52 8.67 -31.96
CA LYS A 3 12.11 8.12 -30.74
C LYS A 3 10.93 7.68 -29.86
N LEU A 4 10.66 6.38 -29.83
CA LEU A 4 9.87 5.78 -28.76
C LEU A 4 10.64 6.08 -27.47
N GLN A 5 10.16 7.10 -26.75
CA GLN A 5 10.60 7.37 -25.40
C GLN A 5 10.25 6.11 -24.61
N LYS A 6 11.26 5.33 -24.20
CA LYS A 6 11.07 4.20 -23.30
C LYS A 6 10.52 4.78 -22.00
N PHE A 7 9.21 4.80 -21.84
CA PHE A 7 8.61 4.89 -20.52
C PHE A 7 9.06 3.60 -19.82
N PRO A 8 9.81 3.66 -18.70
CA PRO A 8 9.94 2.48 -17.86
C PRO A 8 8.51 2.03 -17.51
N LEU A 9 8.27 0.72 -17.50
CA LEU A 9 7.03 0.15 -16.95
C LEU A 9 6.82 0.82 -15.58
N ASN A 10 5.63 1.40 -15.39
CA ASN A 10 5.32 2.39 -14.36
C ASN A 10 5.22 1.74 -12.96
N GLU A 11 6.34 1.23 -12.49
CA GLU A 11 6.51 0.54 -11.23
C GLU A 11 7.03 1.55 -10.21
N ILE A 12 6.28 1.80 -9.12
CA ILE A 12 6.67 2.76 -8.09
C ILE A 12 6.60 2.11 -6.71
N THR A 13 7.78 1.88 -6.14
CA THR A 13 7.88 1.26 -4.82
C THR A 13 7.64 2.29 -3.72
N ARG A 14 7.42 1.80 -2.50
CA ARG A 14 7.40 2.65 -1.30
C ARG A 14 8.66 3.51 -1.17
N TRP A 15 9.82 2.96 -1.52
CA TRP A 15 11.09 3.66 -1.37
C TRP A 15 11.25 4.80 -2.38
N ASP A 16 10.76 4.64 -3.60
CA ASP A 16 10.77 5.71 -4.61
C ASP A 16 9.92 6.90 -4.16
N ILE A 17 8.74 6.62 -3.61
CA ILE A 17 7.85 7.65 -3.04
C ILE A 17 8.55 8.39 -1.89
N ILE A 18 9.17 7.65 -0.96
CA ILE A 18 9.84 8.24 0.20
C ILE A 18 11.06 9.06 -0.21
N LYS A 19 11.94 8.51 -1.07
CA LYS A 19 13.18 9.17 -1.50
C LYS A 19 12.88 10.47 -2.25
N ARG A 20 11.95 10.43 -3.21
CA ARG A 20 11.56 11.63 -3.97
C ARG A 20 10.90 12.68 -3.09
N SER A 21 10.08 12.27 -2.13
CA SER A 21 9.44 13.21 -1.19
C SER A 21 10.47 13.89 -0.27
N LYS A 22 11.52 13.17 0.15
CA LYS A 22 12.62 13.73 0.93
C LYS A 22 13.42 14.76 0.11
N SER A 23 13.72 14.48 -1.15
CA SER A 23 14.54 15.37 -1.99
C SER A 23 13.76 16.60 -2.48
N GLU A 24 12.53 16.41 -2.96
CA GLU A 24 11.78 17.47 -3.64
C GLU A 24 10.89 18.29 -2.70
N SER A 25 10.57 17.79 -1.51
CA SER A 25 9.71 18.50 -0.55
C SER A 25 10.05 18.13 0.91
N PRO A 26 11.29 18.38 1.38
CA PRO A 26 11.75 17.99 2.70
C PRO A 26 10.87 18.52 3.83
N GLU A 27 10.39 19.76 3.77
CA GLU A 27 9.49 20.32 4.77
C GLU A 27 8.15 19.58 4.85
N ARG A 28 7.59 19.15 3.70
CA ARG A 28 6.38 18.34 3.66
C ARG A 28 6.64 16.96 4.24
N PHE A 29 7.78 16.38 3.87
CA PHE A 29 8.21 15.10 4.42
C PHE A 29 8.29 15.17 5.94
N GLN A 30 8.86 16.22 6.53
CA GLN A 30 8.92 16.38 7.98
C GLN A 30 7.55 16.50 8.66
N LYS A 31 6.53 17.04 7.96
CA LYS A 31 5.17 17.17 8.52
C LYS A 31 4.45 15.83 8.71
N GLN A 32 4.91 14.75 8.09
CA GLN A 32 4.29 13.42 8.23
C GLN A 32 4.23 12.96 9.71
N LYS A 33 5.23 13.34 10.52
CA LYS A 33 5.36 12.90 11.92
C LYS A 33 4.20 13.32 12.83
N PHE A 34 3.43 14.33 12.41
CA PHE A 34 2.26 14.84 13.14
C PHE A 34 0.97 14.09 12.81
N TYR A 35 1.03 13.12 11.89
CA TYR A 35 -0.13 12.36 11.45
C TYR A 35 0.04 10.89 11.80
N ARG A 36 -1.08 10.23 12.09
CA ARG A 36 -1.14 8.79 12.37
C ARG A 36 -2.41 8.22 11.76
N ALA A 37 -2.32 6.98 11.30
CA ALA A 37 -3.49 6.18 10.95
C ALA A 37 -4.28 5.82 12.21
N LYS A 38 -5.61 5.75 12.09
CA LYS A 38 -6.53 5.49 13.22
C LYS A 38 -7.30 4.17 13.09
N ASP A 39 -7.66 3.77 11.87
CA ASP A 39 -8.54 2.61 11.64
C ASP A 39 -7.76 1.48 10.95
N PHE A 40 -7.85 0.25 11.47
CA PHE A 40 -7.02 -0.88 11.01
C PHE A 40 -7.82 -2.06 10.46
N ASP A 41 -9.14 -2.03 10.57
CA ASP A 41 -10.01 -3.16 10.22
C ASP A 41 -10.56 -3.10 8.77
N ASN A 42 -10.31 -2.00 8.04
CA ASN A 42 -10.81 -1.83 6.66
C ASN A 42 -9.84 -2.45 5.64
N VAL A 43 -9.65 -3.76 5.72
CA VAL A 43 -8.88 -4.55 4.76
C VAL A 43 -9.83 -5.33 3.87
N ASP A 44 -9.55 -5.36 2.57
CA ASP A 44 -10.28 -6.19 1.62
C ASP A 44 -9.66 -7.60 1.56
N PHE A 45 -10.18 -8.51 2.40
CA PHE A 45 -9.63 -9.87 2.46
C PHE A 45 -10.05 -10.73 1.28
N GLN A 46 -11.21 -10.47 0.67
CA GLN A 46 -11.62 -11.20 -0.53
C GLN A 46 -10.59 -10.98 -1.64
N GLU A 47 -10.27 -9.72 -1.90
CA GLU A 47 -9.29 -9.33 -2.92
C GLU A 47 -7.87 -9.83 -2.58
N LEU A 48 -7.51 -9.91 -1.30
CA LEU A 48 -6.23 -10.48 -0.86
C LEU A 48 -6.10 -11.96 -1.21
N PHE A 49 -7.15 -12.75 -1.03
CA PHE A 49 -7.07 -14.19 -1.28
C PHE A 49 -7.30 -14.57 -2.74
N GLU A 50 -8.20 -13.86 -3.44
CA GLU A 50 -8.52 -14.14 -4.84
C GLU A 50 -7.44 -13.62 -5.80
N ASN A 51 -6.90 -12.42 -5.52
CA ASN A 51 -6.04 -11.67 -6.44
C ASN A 51 -4.68 -11.28 -5.84
N ASP A 52 -4.33 -11.82 -4.66
CA ASP A 52 -3.11 -11.45 -3.90
C ASP A 52 -2.96 -9.92 -3.69
N THR A 53 -4.07 -9.20 -3.66
CA THR A 53 -4.06 -7.74 -3.61
C THR A 53 -4.47 -7.26 -2.23
N PHE A 54 -3.50 -6.74 -1.48
CA PHE A 54 -3.74 -6.17 -0.15
C PHE A 54 -4.15 -4.71 -0.26
N THR A 55 -5.45 -4.42 -0.13
CA THR A 55 -5.96 -3.04 -0.03
C THR A 55 -6.32 -2.67 1.41
N TRP A 56 -5.81 -1.54 1.90
CA TRP A 56 -6.16 -1.00 3.21
C TRP A 56 -6.54 0.48 3.17
N LYS A 57 -7.61 0.82 3.88
CA LYS A 57 -8.16 2.18 3.99
C LYS A 57 -8.17 2.65 5.44
N SER A 58 -7.66 3.85 5.71
CA SER A 58 -7.60 4.37 7.07
C SER A 58 -7.77 5.88 7.14
N ARG A 59 -8.36 6.38 8.23
CA ARG A 59 -8.34 7.81 8.55
C ARG A 59 -6.95 8.24 9.00
N VAL A 60 -6.46 9.32 8.40
CA VAL A 60 -5.25 10.04 8.77
C VAL A 60 -5.60 11.53 8.89
N GLY A 61 -5.78 12.00 10.12
CA GLY A 61 -6.47 13.28 10.37
C GLY A 61 -7.94 13.15 9.99
N ASP A 62 -8.43 14.09 9.17
CA ASP A 62 -9.82 14.14 8.66
C ASP A 62 -9.96 13.51 7.27
N TYR A 63 -8.91 12.85 6.77
CA TYR A 63 -8.84 12.34 5.41
C TYR A 63 -8.70 10.83 5.38
N ILE A 64 -9.21 10.21 4.31
CA ILE A 64 -9.00 8.79 4.05
C ILE A 64 -7.74 8.64 3.21
N VAL A 65 -6.85 7.77 3.66
CA VAL A 65 -5.71 7.27 2.91
C VAL A 65 -6.00 5.83 2.50
N THR A 66 -5.70 5.51 1.25
CA THR A 66 -5.77 4.15 0.71
C THR A 66 -4.40 3.75 0.22
N ILE A 67 -4.00 2.53 0.54
CA ILE A 67 -2.83 1.87 -0.02
C ILE A 67 -3.26 0.52 -0.59
N SER A 68 -2.64 0.10 -1.67
CA SER A 68 -2.82 -1.20 -2.30
C SER A 68 -1.50 -1.67 -2.88
N PHE A 69 -1.18 -2.94 -2.68
CA PHE A 69 0.01 -3.61 -3.21
C PHE A 69 -0.26 -5.12 -3.26
N GLU A 70 0.47 -5.81 -4.12
CA GLU A 70 0.32 -7.26 -4.32
C GLU A 70 1.32 -8.06 -3.48
N GLY A 71 1.32 -9.39 -3.60
CA GLY A 71 2.40 -10.26 -3.15
C GLY A 71 2.38 -10.66 -1.66
N ALA A 72 1.46 -10.12 -0.86
CA ALA A 72 1.40 -10.42 0.56
C ALA A 72 0.98 -11.88 0.82
N PHE A 73 -0.03 -12.36 0.09
CA PHE A 73 -0.49 -13.74 0.13
C PHE A 73 0.51 -14.70 -0.52
N ALA A 74 1.12 -14.38 -1.65
CA ALA A 74 2.20 -15.20 -2.22
C ALA A 74 3.37 -15.39 -1.26
N ASN A 75 3.74 -14.34 -0.51
CA ASN A 75 4.76 -14.43 0.54
C ASN A 75 4.35 -15.39 1.67
N LEU A 76 3.06 -15.40 2.06
CA LEU A 76 2.53 -16.36 3.03
C LEU A 76 2.58 -17.78 2.46
N TYR A 77 2.02 -17.99 1.27
CA TYR A 77 1.96 -19.26 0.57
C TYR A 77 3.35 -19.90 0.45
N THR A 78 4.35 -19.13 0.04
CA THR A 78 5.75 -19.61 -0.06
C THR A 78 6.31 -20.10 1.28
N LYS A 79 5.97 -19.44 2.39
CA LYS A 79 6.48 -19.78 3.72
C LYS A 79 5.78 -20.98 4.34
N VAL A 80 4.51 -21.22 4.01
CA VAL A 80 3.67 -22.22 4.69
C VAL A 80 3.21 -23.36 3.79
N GLY A 81 3.42 -23.30 2.48
CA GLY A 81 2.89 -24.27 1.52
C GLY A 81 3.39 -25.71 1.75
N SER A 82 4.58 -25.87 2.33
CA SER A 82 5.12 -27.20 2.69
C SER A 82 4.61 -27.74 4.03
N TRP A 83 3.78 -26.99 4.76
CA TRP A 83 3.24 -27.44 6.04
C TRP A 83 2.26 -28.59 5.83
N SER A 84 2.48 -29.67 6.59
CA SER A 84 1.64 -30.85 6.62
C SER A 84 0.88 -30.97 7.95
N GLY A 85 -0.14 -31.84 7.95
CA GLY A 85 -0.99 -32.11 9.11
C GLY A 85 -2.33 -31.37 9.08
N LYS A 86 -3.16 -31.61 10.10
CA LYS A 86 -4.47 -30.96 10.27
C LYS A 86 -4.33 -29.66 11.06
N ASN A 87 -5.20 -28.68 10.78
CA ASN A 87 -5.25 -27.37 11.48
C ASN A 87 -3.94 -26.56 11.35
N ARG A 88 -3.36 -26.54 10.14
CA ARG A 88 -2.15 -25.77 9.83
C ARG A 88 -2.37 -24.28 10.03
N TRP A 89 -3.59 -23.79 9.80
CA TRP A 89 -3.97 -22.40 10.06
C TRP A 89 -3.66 -21.94 11.50
N LYS A 90 -3.70 -22.83 12.51
CA LYS A 90 -3.39 -22.50 13.92
C LYS A 90 -1.93 -22.12 14.16
N ARG A 91 -1.04 -22.50 13.24
CA ARG A 91 0.39 -22.20 13.29
C ARG A 91 0.73 -20.86 12.63
N ILE A 92 -0.23 -20.24 11.92
CA ILE A 92 -0.08 -18.89 11.41
C ILE A 92 -0.19 -17.93 12.59
N ASP A 93 0.84 -17.12 12.78
CA ASP A 93 0.90 -16.12 13.85
C ASP A 93 1.02 -14.70 13.29
N LEU A 94 0.88 -13.73 14.21
CA LEU A 94 0.96 -12.31 13.87
C LEU A 94 2.32 -11.92 13.28
N HIS A 95 3.40 -12.56 13.74
CA HIS A 95 4.75 -12.24 13.30
C HIS A 95 4.94 -12.61 11.84
N LEU A 96 4.53 -13.82 11.46
CA LEU A 96 4.55 -14.32 10.09
C LEU A 96 3.80 -13.39 9.14
N LEU A 97 2.55 -13.03 9.45
CA LEU A 97 1.74 -12.14 8.60
C LEU A 97 2.33 -10.72 8.52
N THR A 98 2.89 -10.22 9.62
CA THR A 98 3.58 -8.91 9.64
C THR A 98 4.79 -8.92 8.70
N GLN A 99 5.57 -10.01 8.68
CA GLN A 99 6.70 -10.15 7.76
C GLN A 99 6.24 -10.16 6.30
N CYS A 100 5.20 -10.95 5.97
CA CYS A 100 4.66 -11.03 4.62
C CYS A 100 4.19 -9.66 4.13
N LEU A 101 3.37 -8.95 4.92
CA LEU A 101 2.91 -7.61 4.57
C LEU A 101 4.04 -6.60 4.46
N SER A 102 5.01 -6.63 5.38
CA SER A 102 6.12 -5.67 5.36
C SER A 102 7.02 -5.86 4.14
N LYS A 103 7.25 -7.11 3.73
CA LYS A 103 8.04 -7.46 2.55
C LYS A 103 7.35 -7.01 1.27
N ALA A 104 6.09 -7.42 1.09
CA ALA A 104 5.27 -7.01 -0.05
C ALA A 104 5.21 -5.47 -0.19
N LEU A 105 4.95 -4.76 0.91
CA LEU A 105 4.93 -3.30 0.93
C LEU A 105 6.26 -2.62 0.51
N ASP A 106 7.40 -3.28 0.69
CA ASP A 106 8.71 -2.72 0.32
C ASP A 106 9.13 -3.06 -1.10
N ASP A 107 8.80 -4.25 -1.56
CA ASP A 107 9.34 -4.85 -2.78
C ASP A 107 8.40 -4.66 -3.98
N GLU A 108 7.09 -4.56 -3.73
CA GLU A 108 6.07 -4.51 -4.77
C GLU A 108 5.67 -3.07 -5.13
N ASP A 109 4.98 -2.98 -6.26
CA ASP A 109 4.35 -1.75 -6.72
C ASP A 109 3.28 -1.26 -5.76
N LEU A 110 3.31 0.06 -5.55
CA LEU A 110 2.45 0.70 -4.58
C LEU A 110 1.46 1.66 -5.23
N TYR A 111 0.19 1.32 -5.06
CA TYR A 111 -0.93 2.16 -5.46
C TYR A 111 -1.47 2.91 -4.25
N VAL A 112 -1.49 4.24 -4.32
CA VAL A 112 -1.94 5.08 -3.20
C VAL A 112 -2.96 6.13 -3.61
N ASN A 113 -3.82 6.47 -2.66
CA ASN A 113 -4.78 7.57 -2.80
C ASN A 113 -4.98 8.28 -1.46
N CYS A 114 -5.35 9.56 -1.51
CA CYS A 114 -5.76 10.30 -0.32
C CYS A 114 -6.85 11.32 -0.67
N THR A 115 -7.86 11.46 0.18
CA THR A 115 -8.95 12.42 -0.05
C THR A 115 -8.58 13.87 0.26
N CYS A 116 -7.37 14.14 0.76
CA CYS A 116 -7.00 15.50 1.12
C CYS A 116 -6.82 16.42 -0.11
N PRO A 117 -7.20 17.72 -0.01
CA PRO A 117 -7.05 18.67 -1.12
C PRO A 117 -5.62 18.78 -1.66
N ASP A 118 -4.63 18.65 -0.77
CA ASP A 118 -3.22 18.67 -1.16
C ASP A 118 -2.87 17.52 -2.11
N PHE A 119 -3.38 16.31 -1.86
CA PHE A 119 -3.21 15.18 -2.79
C PHE A 119 -3.95 15.41 -4.10
N VAL A 120 -5.25 15.69 -4.01
CA VAL A 120 -6.15 15.84 -5.17
C VAL A 120 -5.59 16.86 -6.18
N TYR A 121 -5.20 18.05 -5.70
CA TYR A 121 -4.82 19.14 -6.61
C TYR A 121 -3.34 19.21 -6.96
N ARG A 122 -2.46 18.52 -6.21
CA ARG A 122 -1.00 18.66 -6.38
C ARG A 122 -0.31 17.39 -6.86
N PHE A 123 -0.83 16.23 -6.49
CA PHE A 123 -0.11 14.96 -6.58
C PHE A 123 -0.84 13.92 -7.42
N SER A 124 -2.17 13.91 -7.34
CA SER A 124 -3.03 12.91 -7.96
C SER A 124 -2.74 12.70 -9.45
N PHE A 125 -2.60 13.79 -10.22
CA PHE A 125 -2.22 13.72 -11.63
C PHE A 125 -0.86 13.07 -11.86
N TRP A 126 0.20 13.55 -11.19
CA TRP A 126 1.55 13.04 -11.40
C TRP A 126 1.74 11.61 -10.97
N LEU A 127 1.04 11.21 -9.92
CA LEU A 127 1.01 9.82 -9.49
C LEU A 127 0.24 8.93 -10.48
N SER A 128 -0.82 9.46 -11.13
CA SER A 128 -1.52 8.73 -12.21
C SER A 128 -0.60 8.50 -13.41
N GLN A 129 0.19 9.52 -13.78
CA GLN A 129 1.17 9.39 -14.87
C GLN A 129 2.30 8.41 -14.55
N ALA A 130 2.56 8.16 -13.26
CA ALA A 130 3.58 7.25 -12.79
C ALA A 130 3.03 5.87 -12.37
N GLY A 131 1.79 5.53 -12.73
CA GLY A 131 1.16 4.24 -12.42
C GLY A 131 0.72 4.04 -10.97
N GLY A 132 1.32 4.70 -9.99
CA GLY A 132 1.07 4.45 -8.56
C GLY A 132 -0.22 5.02 -7.96
N LYS A 133 -1.20 5.46 -8.75
CA LYS A 133 -2.44 6.01 -8.19
C LYS A 133 -3.48 4.90 -8.03
N TYR A 134 -3.99 4.74 -6.80
CA TYR A 134 -5.14 3.86 -6.56
C TYR A 134 -6.47 4.50 -7.01
N GLY A 135 -7.35 3.69 -7.60
CA GLY A 135 -8.68 4.08 -8.07
C GLY A 135 -8.65 4.92 -9.35
N VAL A 136 -9.61 5.85 -9.50
CA VAL A 136 -9.80 6.63 -10.74
C VAL A 136 -8.57 7.47 -11.07
N GLN A 137 -8.00 7.26 -12.25
CA GLN A 137 -6.84 7.99 -12.76
C GLN A 137 -7.19 9.45 -13.08
N GLN A 138 -6.22 10.35 -12.90
CA GLN A 138 -6.37 11.77 -13.23
C GLN A 138 -5.69 12.08 -14.57
N ASN A 139 -6.50 12.55 -15.52
CA ASN A 139 -6.03 12.89 -16.87
C ASN A 139 -5.81 14.40 -17.05
N ARG A 140 -6.15 15.22 -16.05
CA ARG A 140 -6.03 16.67 -16.10
C ARG A 140 -4.76 17.14 -15.39
N PRO A 141 -3.78 17.73 -16.10
CA PRO A 141 -2.57 18.25 -15.47
C PRO A 141 -2.89 19.43 -14.52
N PRO A 142 -2.12 19.59 -13.43
CA PRO A 142 -2.29 20.71 -12.52
C PRO A 142 -1.83 22.00 -13.21
N LYS A 143 -2.64 23.05 -13.10
CA LYS A 143 -2.32 24.37 -13.69
C LYS A 143 -1.64 25.35 -12.73
N VAL A 144 -1.61 25.04 -11.42
CA VAL A 144 -1.13 26.00 -10.39
C VAL A 144 -0.18 25.36 -9.36
N ARG A 145 -0.61 24.33 -8.62
CA ARG A 145 0.06 23.95 -7.35
C ARG A 145 1.33 23.09 -7.47
N ASN A 146 1.51 22.37 -8.59
CA ASN A 146 2.68 21.52 -8.91
C ASN A 146 2.77 21.30 -10.42
N VAL A 147 2.86 22.37 -11.20
CA VAL A 147 2.90 22.29 -12.67
C VAL A 147 4.18 21.63 -13.18
N LYS A 148 5.28 21.73 -12.41
CA LYS A 148 6.62 21.26 -12.80
C LYS A 148 6.96 19.84 -12.32
N ASN A 149 6.03 19.14 -11.66
CA ASN A 149 6.26 17.82 -11.06
C ASN A 149 7.53 17.74 -10.17
N ASN A 150 7.72 18.69 -9.26
CA ASN A 150 8.94 18.83 -8.47
C ASN A 150 8.67 18.91 -6.96
N LYS A 151 7.64 18.21 -6.50
CA LYS A 151 7.17 18.26 -5.10
C LYS A 151 7.01 16.87 -4.46
N GLY A 152 7.57 15.85 -5.08
CA GLY A 152 7.34 14.45 -4.76
C GLY A 152 6.03 13.90 -5.35
N PHE A 153 5.74 12.66 -4.99
CA PHE A 153 4.60 11.91 -5.52
C PHE A 153 3.32 12.06 -4.69
N VAL A 154 3.42 12.43 -3.42
CA VAL A 154 2.29 12.25 -2.47
C VAL A 154 2.21 13.35 -1.40
N CYS A 155 1.05 13.42 -0.75
CA CYS A 155 0.82 14.31 0.38
C CYS A 155 1.44 13.77 1.70
N LYS A 156 1.50 14.64 2.71
CA LYS A 156 2.00 14.29 4.06
C LYS A 156 1.23 13.16 4.77
N HIS A 157 -0.06 12.96 4.46
CA HIS A 157 -0.87 11.91 5.07
C HIS A 157 -0.48 10.52 4.57
N ILE A 158 -0.24 10.37 3.27
CA ILE A 158 0.30 9.13 2.69
C ILE A 158 1.70 8.88 3.25
N LEU A 159 2.55 9.91 3.33
CA LEU A 159 3.90 9.76 3.91
C LEU A 159 3.88 9.27 5.36
N ALA A 160 2.89 9.67 6.16
CA ALA A 160 2.74 9.21 7.54
C ALA A 160 2.48 7.69 7.62
N VAL A 161 1.74 7.17 6.66
CA VAL A 161 1.47 5.74 6.50
C VAL A 161 2.70 4.99 6.00
N LEU A 162 3.34 5.49 4.94
CA LEU A 162 4.43 4.80 4.25
C LEU A 162 5.74 4.81 5.03
N TYR A 163 6.12 5.93 5.63
CA TYR A 163 7.38 6.02 6.35
C TYR A 163 7.30 5.34 7.72
N GLY A 164 6.17 5.48 8.42
CA GLY A 164 6.02 4.99 9.78
C GLY A 164 5.88 3.47 9.90
N LYS A 165 5.27 2.79 8.91
CA LYS A 165 4.90 1.35 8.93
C LYS A 165 4.20 0.82 10.20
N ARG A 166 3.86 1.68 11.17
CA ARG A 166 3.24 1.30 12.46
C ARG A 166 1.89 0.61 12.30
N TRP A 167 1.26 0.79 11.14
CA TRP A 167 0.01 0.16 10.80
C TRP A 167 0.16 -1.31 10.38
N VAL A 168 1.34 -1.73 9.91
CA VAL A 168 1.53 -3.09 9.36
C VAL A 168 1.20 -4.19 10.38
N PRO A 169 1.67 -4.13 11.65
CA PRO A 169 1.26 -5.13 12.64
C PRO A 169 -0.24 -5.11 12.95
N ALA A 170 -0.89 -3.94 12.89
CA ALA A 170 -2.33 -3.85 13.14
C ALA A 170 -3.14 -4.45 11.98
N ALA A 171 -2.73 -4.20 10.73
CA ALA A 171 -3.28 -4.84 9.55
C ALA A 171 -3.05 -6.37 9.56
N ALA A 172 -1.85 -6.81 9.95
CA ALA A 172 -1.55 -8.23 10.12
C ALA A 172 -2.46 -8.89 11.19
N LYS A 173 -2.80 -8.15 12.25
CA LYS A 173 -3.75 -8.63 13.27
C LYS A 173 -5.16 -8.78 12.71
N ALA A 174 -5.63 -7.84 11.90
CA ALA A 174 -6.91 -7.97 11.21
C ALA A 174 -6.91 -9.21 10.30
N TRP A 175 -5.81 -9.46 9.58
CA TRP A 175 -5.66 -10.66 8.74
C TRP A 175 -5.66 -11.95 9.56
N LEU A 176 -4.93 -11.98 10.68
CA LEU A 176 -4.95 -13.13 11.58
C LEU A 176 -6.36 -13.41 12.11
N ASN A 177 -7.06 -12.38 12.56
CA ASN A 177 -8.44 -12.51 13.02
C ASN A 177 -9.37 -13.07 11.94
N TYR A 178 -9.18 -12.65 10.68
CA TYR A 178 -9.92 -13.19 9.55
C TYR A 178 -9.66 -14.69 9.33
N ILE A 179 -8.38 -15.11 9.36
CA ILE A 179 -7.99 -16.53 9.25
C ILE A 179 -8.61 -17.35 10.39
N MET A 180 -8.55 -16.84 11.63
CA MET A 180 -9.10 -17.53 12.80
C MET A 180 -10.63 -17.64 12.77
N ALA A 181 -11.30 -16.64 12.18
CA ALA A 181 -12.76 -16.64 12.01
C ALA A 181 -13.21 -17.55 10.85
N ASN A 182 -12.35 -17.79 9.86
CA ASN A 182 -12.67 -18.56 8.65
C ASN A 182 -11.63 -19.68 8.41
N PRO A 183 -11.49 -20.66 9.33
CA PRO A 183 -10.42 -21.64 9.28
C PRO A 183 -10.51 -22.58 8.07
N GLU A 184 -11.72 -22.93 7.62
CA GLU A 184 -11.93 -23.81 6.45
C GLU A 184 -11.50 -23.12 5.16
N VAL A 185 -11.95 -21.88 5.00
CA VAL A 185 -11.59 -21.01 3.86
C VAL A 185 -10.07 -20.78 3.82
N ALA A 186 -9.45 -20.53 4.98
CA ALA A 186 -8.00 -20.38 5.05
C ALA A 186 -7.24 -21.67 4.71
N GLU A 187 -7.74 -22.83 5.11
CA GLU A 187 -7.11 -24.11 4.76
C GLU A 187 -7.18 -24.38 3.26
N GLU A 188 -8.37 -24.21 2.66
CA GLU A 188 -8.61 -24.42 1.23
C GLU A 188 -7.78 -23.44 0.38
N LEU A 189 -7.79 -22.15 0.71
CA LEU A 189 -7.10 -21.13 -0.10
C LEU A 189 -5.57 -21.24 -0.01
N ILE A 190 -5.03 -21.65 1.14
CA ILE A 190 -3.57 -21.71 1.36
C ILE A 190 -2.99 -23.04 0.88
N TRP A 191 -3.71 -24.16 0.98
CA TRP A 191 -3.14 -25.49 0.73
C TRP A 191 -3.93 -26.37 -0.23
N GLY A 192 -5.14 -25.98 -0.66
CA GLY A 192 -6.06 -26.86 -1.40
C GLY A 192 -6.52 -28.05 -0.58
#